data_AF-A0A1V5X1S8-F1
#
_entry.id   AF-A0A1V5X1S8-F1
#
_cell.length_a   1.000
_cell.length_b   1.000
_cell.length_c   1.000
_cell.angle_alpha   90.00
_cell.angle_beta   90.00
_cell.angle_gamma   90.00
#
_symmetry.space_group_name_H-M   'P 1'
#
loop_
_entity.id
_entity.type
_entity.pdbx_description
1 polymer ?
#
loop_
_entity_poly.entity_id
_entity_poly.type
_entity_poly.pdbx_seq_one_letter_code
_entity_poly.pdbx_strand_id
1 'polypeptide(L)' 'MSRNVILNIGDTIKYSGECTGIIEKIRIISTGNYIEQYEYNGNGEDIVLTLRNDHGITNLWLKDTSISKIF' A
#
# COMPACT_ATOMS: atom_id res chain seq x y z
N MET A 1 7.02 -1.66 19.24
CA MET A 1 7.73 -2.52 18.27
C MET A 1 6.91 -2.51 16.99
N SER A 2 7.24 -1.62 16.05
CA SER A 2 6.58 -1.56 14.75
C SER A 2 6.96 -2.83 13.99
N ARG A 3 5.99 -3.72 13.75
CA ARG A 3 6.24 -4.89 12.89
C ARG A 3 6.37 -4.36 11.46
N ASN A 4 7.53 -4.56 10.85
CA ASN A 4 7.69 -4.31 9.43
C ASN A 4 6.75 -5.29 8.68
N VAL A 5 5.93 -4.74 7.80
CA VAL A 5 5.00 -5.50 6.96
C VAL A 5 5.52 -5.47 5.54
N ILE A 6 5.73 -6.65 4.96
CA ILE A 6 6.08 -6.76 3.55
C ILE A 6 4.80 -6.67 2.72
N LEU A 7 4.74 -5.65 1.86
CA LEU A 7 3.71 -5.45 0.87
C LEU A 7 4.19 -5.93 -0.48
N ASN A 8 3.40 -6.73 -1.17
CA ASN A 8 3.64 -7.22 -2.50
C ASN A 8 2.46 -6.90 -3.41
N ILE A 9 2.71 -6.80 -4.71
CA ILE A 9 1.62 -6.82 -5.68
C ILE A 9 0.82 -8.13 -5.52
N GLY A 10 -0.51 -8.00 -5.47
CA GLY A 10 -1.47 -9.07 -5.19
C GLY A 10 -1.89 -9.19 -3.72
N ASP A 11 -1.20 -8.52 -2.79
CA ASP A 11 -1.60 -8.55 -1.39
C ASP A 11 -2.91 -7.77 -1.16
N THR A 12 -3.77 -8.31 -0.29
CA THR A 12 -4.95 -7.59 0.20
C THR A 12 -4.57 -6.79 1.44
N ILE A 13 -4.90 -5.50 1.43
CA ILE A 13 -4.69 -4.61 2.58
C ILE A 13 -5.99 -3.94 2.99
N LYS A 14 -6.07 -3.61 4.28
CA LYS A 14 -7.08 -2.74 4.87
C LYS A 14 -6.51 -1.32 5.00
N TYR A 15 -7.28 -0.33 4.59
CA TYR A 15 -6.91 1.09 4.64
C TYR A 15 -8.14 1.94 5.00
N SER A 16 -7.94 3.12 5.59
CA SER A 16 -8.99 4.10 5.91
C SER A 16 -10.30 3.49 6.48
N GLY A 17 -10.22 2.90 7.67
CA GLY A 17 -11.37 2.26 8.33
C GLY A 17 -11.57 0.83 7.84
N GLU A 18 -12.77 0.51 7.33
CA GLU A 18 -13.17 -0.83 6.86
C GLU A 18 -12.89 -1.08 5.37
N CYS A 19 -12.25 -0.14 4.65
CA CYS A 19 -11.98 -0.33 3.22
C CYS A 19 -10.86 -1.36 3.03
N THR A 20 -11.04 -2.23 2.05
CA THR A 20 -10.05 -3.21 1.63
C THR A 20 -9.72 -3.02 0.16
N GLY A 21 -8.51 -3.42 -0.23
CA GLY A 21 -8.08 -3.36 -1.62
C GLY A 21 -6.88 -4.26 -1.86
N ILE A 22 -6.79 -4.76 -3.09
CA ILE A 22 -5.69 -5.59 -3.58
C ILE A 22 -4.64 -4.66 -4.20
N ILE A 23 -3.39 -4.81 -3.81
CA ILE A 23 -2.28 -4.03 -4.38
C ILE A 23 -2.05 -4.46 -5.82
N GLU A 24 -2.25 -3.55 -6.77
CA GLU A 24 -1.94 -3.77 -8.19
C GLU A 24 -0.56 -3.25 -8.55
N LYS A 25 -0.15 -2.14 -7.93
CA LYS A 25 1.13 -1.48 -8.20
C LYS A 25 1.65 -0.80 -6.95
N ILE A 26 2.96 -0.79 -6.81
CA ILE A 26 3.67 -0.01 -5.80
C ILE A 26 4.58 0.97 -6.54
N ARG A 27 4.43 2.26 -6.29
CA ARG A 27 5.24 3.32 -6.92
C ARG A 27 5.97 4.13 -5.86
N ILE A 28 7.27 4.35 -6.09
CA ILE A 28 8.09 5.30 -5.34
C ILE A 28 7.96 6.67 -6.01
N ILE A 29 7.42 7.66 -5.31
CA ILE A 29 7.17 9.00 -5.87
C ILE A 29 8.46 9.75 -6.14
N SER A 30 9.43 9.68 -5.23
CA SER A 30 10.72 10.39 -5.36
C SER A 30 11.54 9.96 -6.57
N THR A 31 11.36 8.72 -7.05
CA THR A 31 12.09 8.19 -8.23
C THR A 31 11.19 7.94 -9.44
N GLY A 32 9.86 7.93 -9.27
CA GLY A 32 8.91 7.52 -10.29
C GLY A 32 8.91 6.01 -10.60
N ASN A 33 9.73 5.22 -9.91
CA ASN A 33 9.91 3.79 -10.19
C ASN A 33 8.77 2.94 -9.62
N TYR A 34 8.46 1.86 -10.31
CA TYR A 34 7.60 0.80 -9.80
C TYR A 34 8.44 -0.32 -9.20
N ILE A 35 7.98 -0.85 -8.09
CA ILE A 35 8.60 -1.98 -7.40
C ILE A 35 7.56 -3.07 -7.18
N GLU A 36 8.01 -4.32 -7.08
CA GLU A 36 7.13 -5.46 -6.86
C GLU A 36 6.80 -5.66 -5.38
N GLN A 37 7.73 -5.25 -4.51
CA GLN A 37 7.68 -5.44 -3.07
C GLN A 37 8.18 -4.18 -2.34
N TYR A 38 7.55 -3.86 -1.21
CA TYR A 38 7.96 -2.79 -0.31
C TYR A 38 7.86 -3.22 1.15
N GLU A 39 8.89 -2.90 1.93
CA GLU A 39 8.89 -3.10 3.38
C GLU A 39 8.29 -1.87 4.06
N TYR A 40 7.04 -2.00 4.53
CA TYR A 40 6.33 -0.96 5.24
C TYR A 40 6.62 -1.05 6.74
N ASN A 41 7.36 -0.06 7.24
CA ASN A 41 7.72 0.09 8.65
C ASN A 41 6.79 1.07 9.41
N GLY A 42 5.70 1.51 8.79
CA GLY A 42 4.81 2.56 9.32
C GLY A 42 5.14 3.98 8.84
N ASN A 43 6.22 4.18 8.08
CA ASN A 43 6.60 5.49 7.55
C ASN A 43 6.78 5.45 6.02
N GLY A 44 5.66 5.40 5.29
CA GLY A 44 5.63 5.28 3.83
C GLY A 44 5.62 6.62 3.10
N GLU A 45 6.46 7.58 3.50
CA GLU A 45 6.38 8.99 3.10
C GLU A 45 6.40 9.23 1.57
N ASP A 46 7.08 8.35 0.83
CA ASP A 46 7.29 8.45 -0.62
C ASP A 46 6.62 7.32 -1.43
N ILE A 47 5.72 6.54 -0.83
CA ILE A 47 5.10 5.40 -1.51
C ILE A 47 3.63 5.66 -1.81
N VAL A 48 3.24 5.32 -3.04
CA VAL A 48 1.84 5.23 -3.46
C VAL A 48 1.52 3.80 -3.88
N LEU A 49 0.43 3.28 -3.33
CA LEU A 49 -0.15 2.00 -3.72
C LEU A 49 -1.32 2.24 -4.66
N THR A 50 -1.33 1.60 -5.81
CA THR A 50 -2.56 1.48 -6.61
C THR A 50 -3.31 0.25 -6.14
N LEU A 51 -4.52 0.45 -5.64
CA LEU A 51 -5.36 -0.60 -5.09
C LEU A 51 -6.57 -0.84 -6.00
N ARG A 52 -6.93 -2.11 -6.19
CA ARG A 52 -8.21 -2.52 -6.78
C ARG A 52 -9.16 -2.91 -5.67
N ASN A 53 -10.37 -2.37 -5.67
CA ASN A 53 -11.45 -2.72 -4.77
C ASN A 53 -12.77 -2.85 -5.54
N ASP A 54 -13.86 -3.16 -4.84
CA ASP A 54 -15.19 -3.35 -5.45
C ASP A 54 -15.75 -2.08 -6.12
N HIS A 55 -15.15 -0.93 -5.83
CA HIS A 55 -15.53 0.38 -6.38
C HIS A 55 -14.63 0.81 -7.55
N GLY A 56 -13.60 0.03 -7.89
CA GLY A 56 -12.68 0.28 -9.00
C GLY A 56 -11.22 0.36 -8.57
N ILE A 57 -10.48 1.28 -9.17
CA ILE A 57 -9.04 1.49 -8.90
C ILE A 57 -8.87 2.80 -8.14
N THR A 58 -8.12 2.76 -7.04
CA THR A 58 -7.77 3.93 -6.23
C THR A 58 -6.26 4.01 -6.00
N ASN A 59 -5.74 5.21 -5.76
CA ASN A 59 -4.33 5.42 -5.40
C ASN A 59 -4.25 5.89 -3.94
N LEU A 60 -3.51 5.15 -3.12
CA LEU A 60 -3.33 5.41 -1.71
C LEU A 60 -1.91 5.88 -1.41
N TRP A 61 -1.77 7.03 -0.77
CA TRP A 61 -0.50 7.56 -0.31
C TRP A 61 -0.21 7.04 1.10
N LEU A 62 0.89 6.31 1.27
CA LEU A 62 1.24 5.72 2.56
C LEU A 62 1.76 6.73 3.58
N LYS A 63 2.10 7.95 3.15
CA LYS A 63 2.48 9.06 4.05
C LYS A 63 1.31 9.55 4.91
N ASP A 64 0.10 9.49 4.36
CA ASP A 64 -1.11 10.04 4.98
C ASP A 64 -2.03 8.93 5.52
N THR A 65 -1.73 7.66 5.24
CA THR A 65 -2.61 6.53 5.56
C THR A 65 -1.88 5.36 6.18
N SER A 66 -2.32 4.99 7.39
CA SER A 66 -1.96 3.73 8.01
C SER A 66 -2.70 2.56 7.35
N ILE A 67 -1.97 1.50 7.05
CA ILE A 67 -2.50 0.27 6.46
C ILE A 67 -2.20 -0.95 7.32
N SER A 68 -3.01 -2.00 7.13
CA SER A 68 -2.80 -3.32 7.73
C SER A 68 -3.00 -4.40 6.67
N LYS A 69 -2.05 -5.33 6.56
CA LYS A 69 -2.19 -6.48 5.65
C LYS A 69 -3.24 -7.47 6.16
N ILE A 70 -4.13 -7.92 5.29
CA ILE A 70 -5.09 -9.00 5.56
C ILE A 70 -4.48 -10.29 5.03
N PHE A 71 -4.39 -11.31 5.88
CA PHE A 71 -3.85 -12.64 5.55
C PHE A 71 -4.94 -13.55 4.99
#